data_AF-A0A250IIM7-F1
#
_entry.id   AF-A0A250IIM7-F1
#
_cell.length_a   1.000
_cell.length_b   1.000
_cell.length_c   1.000
_cell.angle_alpha   90.00
_cell.angle_beta   90.00
_cell.angle_gamma   90.00
#
_symmetry.space_group_name_H-M   'P 1'
#
loop_
_entity.id
_entity.type
_entity.pdbx_description
1 polymer ?
#
loop_
_entity_poly.entity_id
_entity_poly.type
_entity_poly.pdbx_seq_one_letter_code
_entity_poly.pdbx_strand_id
1 'polypeptide(L)'
;MPRSPRPLALLLALAGCTQQGGREAPKPPPAPVSASAPEVPVPGGKALPPEVRYARMWLVIVHASDTPGEGSEVLTALARTGLPAEPVRLSTTAFRELRPCLELVVAKAFPGKSEAVAYQVRLLEAGVAAEVKHAGPLEAGREAREATCLAAVEAHAALVEGLKRREAPRFVESHVGRTFLLLGESQESLVLEPMDVRRSVWMAPAREDPTGLFSLGDRVDLYGAEGPLHAGCAVKGFTWINRGVPPVEFFLREPPPEAPGCGRVWAFAELDCAVKPGAPVFALPEGTKAPVFFQREGAVADAEEEAMEAAALRRSARFATLRLEGSEQAERMGEALREEVESFGFSREERRVLFTVARLRVGEGHSVCGIDYDQQATRAVVRAPGERERVLPQSELAGEDVVGVLDLEGDGRVELLLRETWPAGTLRLVREDGTEVAGDVVENCDCGC
;
A
#
# COMPACT_ATOMS: atom_id res chain seq x y z
N MET A 1 34.95 -58.73 -27.39
CA MET A 1 33.84 -58.80 -28.36
C MET A 1 33.37 -57.39 -28.66
N PRO A 2 33.61 -56.87 -29.87
CA PRO A 2 33.17 -55.54 -30.29
C PRO A 2 31.95 -55.65 -31.21
N ARG A 3 30.93 -54.79 -31.06
CA ARG A 3 29.99 -54.47 -32.15
C ARG A 3 29.46 -53.04 -32.01
N SER A 4 30.11 -52.14 -32.73
CA SER A 4 29.44 -51.20 -33.64
C SER A 4 29.86 -51.63 -35.06
N PRO A 5 29.20 -51.25 -36.18
CA PRO A 5 28.49 -49.97 -36.37
C PRO A 5 27.32 -49.97 -37.40
N ARG A 6 26.87 -48.75 -37.72
CA ARG A 6 26.45 -48.23 -39.06
C ARG A 6 24.94 -48.11 -39.41
N PRO A 7 24.63 -47.14 -40.30
CA PRO A 7 23.52 -46.22 -40.17
C PRO A 7 22.46 -46.41 -41.28
N LEU A 8 21.31 -45.74 -41.13
CA LEU A 8 20.37 -45.55 -42.23
C LEU A 8 20.61 -44.17 -42.87
N ALA A 9 21.03 -44.19 -44.13
CA ALA A 9 20.86 -43.09 -45.06
C ALA A 9 19.67 -43.42 -45.96
N LEU A 10 18.77 -42.47 -46.23
CA LEU A 10 17.95 -42.54 -47.44
C LEU A 10 17.47 -41.14 -47.89
N LEU A 11 18.11 -40.71 -48.99
CA LEU A 11 17.59 -40.05 -50.20
C LEU A 11 16.74 -38.76 -50.14
N LEU A 12 17.36 -37.73 -50.72
CA LEU A 12 16.75 -36.67 -51.51
C LEU A 12 15.79 -37.21 -52.60
N ALA A 13 14.70 -36.47 -52.82
CA ALA A 13 14.11 -36.32 -54.15
C ALA A 13 13.72 -34.86 -54.38
N LEU A 14 14.48 -34.21 -55.26
CA LEU A 14 14.11 -32.99 -55.98
C LEU A 14 13.07 -33.34 -57.06
N ALA A 15 12.02 -32.54 -57.17
CA ALA A 15 11.28 -32.37 -58.40
C ALA A 15 10.74 -30.93 -58.45
N GLY A 16 11.34 -30.12 -59.33
CA GLY A 16 10.74 -28.88 -59.79
C GLY A 16 9.88 -29.13 -61.03
N CYS A 17 8.99 -28.18 -61.34
CA CYS A 17 8.61 -27.76 -62.70
C CYS A 17 7.72 -26.50 -62.65
N THR A 18 8.34 -25.36 -62.99
CA THR A 18 7.92 -24.29 -63.92
C THR A 18 6.44 -23.92 -64.17
N GLN A 19 6.17 -22.63 -63.92
CA GLN A 19 5.59 -21.57 -64.78
C GLN A 19 4.32 -21.78 -65.63
N GLN A 20 3.34 -20.89 -65.43
CA GLN A 20 2.76 -19.90 -66.38
C GLN A 20 1.46 -19.34 -65.73
N GLY A 21 1.23 -18.04 -65.55
CA GLY A 21 1.15 -17.00 -66.59
C GLY A 21 -0.33 -16.78 -66.95
N GLY A 22 -1.01 -15.76 -66.39
CA GLY A 22 -2.44 -15.56 -66.62
C GLY A 22 -3.01 -14.22 -66.17
N ARG A 23 -2.80 -13.21 -67.03
CA ARG A 23 -3.61 -12.00 -67.31
C ARG A 23 -4.53 -11.39 -66.25
N GLU A 24 -4.15 -10.16 -65.93
CA GLU A 24 -4.87 -9.04 -65.34
C GLU A 24 -6.20 -8.73 -66.07
N ALA A 25 -7.27 -8.52 -65.31
CA ALA A 25 -8.54 -7.94 -65.77
C ALA A 25 -8.68 -6.52 -65.20
N PRO A 26 -9.14 -5.53 -66.00
CA PRO A 26 -9.19 -4.14 -65.59
C PRO A 26 -10.25 -3.91 -64.49
N LYS A 27 -9.82 -3.26 -63.41
CA LYS A 27 -10.65 -2.84 -62.28
C LYS A 27 -11.54 -1.65 -62.70
N PRO A 28 -12.86 -1.68 -62.45
CA PRO A 28 -13.74 -0.55 -62.77
C PRO A 28 -13.41 0.68 -61.91
N PRO A 29 -13.68 1.90 -62.42
CA PRO A 29 -13.33 3.15 -61.73
C PRO A 29 -14.07 3.29 -60.39
N PRO A 30 -13.45 3.87 -59.36
CA PRO A 30 -14.10 4.09 -58.07
C PRO A 30 -15.25 5.09 -58.22
N ALA A 31 -16.37 4.78 -57.56
CA ALA A 31 -17.47 5.72 -57.36
C ALA A 31 -16.98 6.95 -56.58
N PRO A 32 -17.55 8.15 -56.83
CA PRO A 32 -17.14 9.36 -56.13
C PRO A 32 -17.34 9.21 -54.63
N VAL A 33 -16.29 9.57 -53.88
CA VAL A 33 -16.27 9.64 -52.42
C VAL A 33 -17.35 10.62 -52.00
N SER A 34 -18.39 10.11 -51.34
CA SER A 34 -19.36 10.96 -50.65
C SER A 34 -18.62 11.60 -49.48
N ALA A 35 -18.36 12.90 -49.57
CA ALA A 35 -17.83 13.67 -48.46
C ALA A 35 -18.82 13.60 -47.30
N SER A 36 -18.47 12.86 -46.25
CA SER A 36 -19.16 12.96 -44.97
C SER A 36 -19.12 14.42 -44.54
N ALA A 37 -20.30 15.03 -44.41
CA ALA A 37 -20.46 16.37 -43.89
C ALA A 37 -19.78 16.46 -42.51
N PRO A 38 -19.12 17.59 -42.19
CA PRO A 38 -18.51 17.78 -40.88
C PRO A 38 -19.60 17.66 -39.81
N GLU A 39 -19.41 16.70 -38.91
CA GLU A 39 -20.22 16.52 -37.72
C GLU A 39 -20.15 17.81 -36.89
N VAL A 40 -21.30 18.45 -36.73
CA VAL A 40 -21.43 19.66 -35.93
C VAL A 40 -21.10 19.29 -34.47
N PRO A 41 -20.10 19.91 -33.82
CA PRO A 41 -19.82 19.63 -32.43
C PRO A 41 -20.99 20.16 -31.59
N VAL A 42 -21.71 19.25 -30.93
CA VAL A 42 -22.68 19.62 -29.90
C VAL A 42 -21.88 20.10 -28.68
N PRO A 43 -22.00 21.37 -28.27
CA PRO A 43 -21.32 21.86 -27.08
C PRO A 43 -22.12 21.47 -25.84
N GLY A 44 -21.49 20.80 -24.87
CA GLY A 44 -21.97 20.78 -23.48
C GLY A 44 -22.23 19.43 -22.81
N GLY A 45 -21.97 18.29 -23.46
CA GLY A 45 -21.94 17.02 -22.73
C GLY A 45 -20.58 16.85 -22.04
N LYS A 46 -20.50 16.84 -20.70
CA LYS A 46 -19.33 16.29 -20.00
C LYS A 46 -19.13 14.87 -20.56
N ALA A 47 -18.01 14.63 -21.22
CA ALA A 47 -17.65 13.27 -21.65
C ALA A 47 -17.74 12.37 -20.42
N LEU A 48 -18.47 11.26 -20.54
CA LEU A 48 -18.55 10.29 -19.45
C LEU A 48 -17.13 9.82 -19.11
N PRO A 49 -16.77 9.72 -17.82
CA PRO A 49 -15.45 9.24 -17.43
C PRO A 49 -15.18 7.86 -18.05
N PRO A 50 -13.93 7.56 -18.45
CA PRO A 50 -13.60 6.30 -19.12
C PRO A 50 -14.01 5.08 -18.29
N GLU A 51 -14.02 5.20 -16.95
CA GLU A 51 -14.35 4.14 -16.01
C GLU A 51 -15.77 3.58 -16.18
N VAL A 52 -16.71 4.36 -16.73
CA VAL A 52 -18.09 3.93 -16.97
C VAL A 52 -18.14 2.69 -17.88
N ARG A 53 -17.25 2.60 -18.87
CA ARG A 53 -17.17 1.46 -19.81
C ARG A 53 -16.68 0.18 -19.12
N TYR A 54 -15.95 0.30 -18.02
CA TYR A 54 -15.26 -0.80 -17.35
C TYR A 54 -15.99 -1.28 -16.09
N ALA A 55 -17.06 -0.60 -15.67
CA ALA A 55 -17.89 -1.03 -14.56
C ALA A 55 -18.45 -2.44 -14.80
N ARG A 56 -18.29 -3.33 -13.82
CA ARG A 56 -18.72 -4.73 -13.83
C ARG A 56 -18.05 -5.60 -14.90
N MET A 57 -16.88 -5.19 -15.38
CA MET A 57 -16.05 -5.96 -16.31
C MET A 57 -14.91 -6.66 -15.57
N TRP A 58 -14.41 -7.76 -16.15
CA TRP A 58 -13.17 -8.42 -15.77
C TRP A 58 -12.00 -7.74 -16.48
N LEU A 59 -11.14 -7.09 -15.70
CA LEU A 59 -9.97 -6.35 -16.18
C LEU A 59 -8.76 -7.28 -16.23
N VAL A 60 -8.02 -7.26 -17.33
CA VAL A 60 -6.67 -7.83 -17.42
C VAL A 60 -5.67 -6.71 -17.22
N ILE A 61 -5.14 -6.63 -16.01
CA ILE A 61 -4.27 -5.56 -15.52
C ILE A 61 -2.83 -5.99 -15.73
N VAL A 62 -2.03 -5.15 -16.39
CA VAL A 62 -0.59 -5.41 -16.63
C VAL A 62 0.31 -4.56 -15.74
N HIS A 63 -0.24 -3.55 -15.07
CA HIS A 63 0.45 -2.75 -14.07
C HIS A 63 -0.57 -2.09 -13.14
N ALA A 64 -0.21 -1.93 -11.87
CA ALA A 64 -0.97 -1.18 -10.87
C ALA A 64 0.04 -0.40 -10.01
N SER A 65 -0.18 0.90 -9.83
CA SER A 65 0.67 1.75 -9.02
C SER A 65 -0.16 2.80 -8.29
N ASP A 66 0.30 3.25 -7.13
CA ASP A 66 -0.23 4.42 -6.43
C ASP A 66 0.30 5.75 -7.01
N THR A 67 1.29 5.68 -7.91
CA THR A 67 1.92 6.81 -8.57
C THR A 67 1.41 6.95 -10.00
N PRO A 68 0.68 8.03 -10.34
CA PRO A 68 0.14 8.24 -11.67
C PRO A 68 1.22 8.26 -12.76
N GLY A 69 1.02 7.50 -13.83
CA GLY A 69 1.91 7.46 -14.99
C GLY A 69 2.97 6.35 -14.97
N GLU A 70 3.17 5.67 -13.84
CA GLU A 70 4.05 4.49 -13.78
C GLU A 70 3.54 3.34 -14.66
N GLY A 71 4.41 2.40 -15.03
CA GLY A 71 4.07 1.27 -15.90
C GLY A 71 3.97 1.62 -17.38
N SER A 72 4.51 2.77 -17.80
CA SER A 72 4.49 3.19 -19.21
C SER A 72 5.36 2.29 -20.09
N GLU A 73 6.43 1.73 -19.54
CA GLU A 73 7.28 0.72 -20.16
C GLU A 73 6.52 -0.58 -20.46
N VAL A 74 5.52 -0.93 -19.64
CA VAL A 74 4.68 -2.11 -19.85
C VAL A 74 3.83 -1.97 -21.11
N LEU A 75 3.44 -0.74 -21.49
CA LEU A 75 2.74 -0.49 -22.76
C LEU A 75 3.60 -0.88 -23.97
N THR A 76 4.91 -0.64 -23.88
CA THR A 76 5.87 -1.04 -24.93
C THR A 76 6.03 -2.56 -24.96
N ALA A 77 6.10 -3.22 -23.81
CA ALA A 77 6.14 -4.68 -23.72
C ALA A 77 4.86 -5.32 -24.29
N LEU A 78 3.69 -4.78 -23.92
CA LEU A 78 2.39 -5.22 -24.41
C LEU A 78 2.28 -5.10 -25.93
N ALA A 79 2.73 -3.97 -26.50
CA ALA A 79 2.73 -3.78 -27.95
C ALA A 79 3.60 -4.81 -28.70
N ARG A 80 4.75 -5.21 -28.11
CA ARG A 80 5.65 -6.21 -28.71
C ARG A 80 5.06 -7.61 -28.77
N THR A 81 4.07 -7.93 -27.95
CA THR A 81 3.42 -9.25 -27.96
C THR A 81 2.63 -9.52 -29.25
N GLY A 82 2.20 -8.47 -29.97
CA GLY A 82 1.30 -8.57 -31.11
C GLY A 82 -0.11 -9.06 -30.76
N LEU A 83 -0.43 -9.21 -29.47
CA LEU A 83 -1.77 -9.57 -29.01
C LEU A 83 -2.72 -8.37 -29.15
N PRO A 84 -4.01 -8.60 -29.46
CA PRO A 84 -4.98 -7.53 -29.57
C PRO A 84 -5.25 -6.94 -28.18
N ALA A 85 -4.66 -5.78 -27.90
CA ALA A 85 -4.80 -5.03 -26.65
C ALA A 85 -5.50 -3.69 -26.88
N GLU A 86 -6.21 -3.21 -25.86
CA GLU A 86 -6.84 -1.89 -25.78
C GLU A 86 -6.36 -1.22 -24.49
N PRO A 87 -5.07 -0.81 -24.42
CA PRO A 87 -4.49 -0.31 -23.19
C PRO A 87 -5.21 0.96 -22.73
N VAL A 88 -5.61 0.98 -21.47
CA VAL A 88 -6.22 2.15 -20.81
C VAL A 88 -5.66 2.32 -19.40
N ARG A 89 -5.55 3.58 -18.97
CA ARG A 89 -5.28 3.93 -17.57
C ARG A 89 -6.59 4.20 -16.85
N LEU A 90 -6.82 3.54 -15.73
CA LEU A 90 -8.04 3.68 -14.93
C LEU A 90 -7.69 3.96 -13.47
N SER A 91 -8.38 4.93 -12.87
CA SER A 91 -8.35 5.11 -11.42
C SER A 91 -9.21 4.03 -10.76
N THR A 92 -8.63 3.28 -9.81
CA THR A 92 -9.37 2.30 -9.02
C THR A 92 -10.38 2.94 -8.08
N THR A 93 -10.19 4.22 -7.73
CA THR A 93 -11.07 4.99 -6.83
C THR A 93 -12.50 5.10 -7.35
N ALA A 94 -12.69 5.00 -8.67
CA ALA A 94 -14.01 5.00 -9.30
C ALA A 94 -14.80 3.71 -9.06
N PHE A 95 -14.18 2.65 -8.56
CA PHE A 95 -14.73 1.31 -8.47
C PHE A 95 -14.90 0.85 -7.02
N ARG A 96 -16.01 0.19 -6.71
CA ARG A 96 -16.31 -0.27 -5.34
C ARG A 96 -15.47 -1.48 -4.92
N GLU A 97 -15.20 -2.38 -5.86
CA GLU A 97 -14.55 -3.68 -5.58
C GLU A 97 -13.03 -3.66 -5.79
N LEU A 98 -12.47 -2.53 -6.21
CA LEU A 98 -11.03 -2.35 -6.36
C LEU A 98 -10.47 -1.57 -5.17
N ARG A 99 -9.23 -1.90 -4.77
CA ARG A 99 -8.48 -1.12 -3.79
C ARG A 99 -8.36 0.33 -4.31
N PRO A 100 -8.86 1.34 -3.58
CA PRO A 100 -8.82 2.74 -4.03
C PRO A 100 -7.38 3.26 -4.11
N CYS A 101 -7.23 4.46 -4.70
CA CYS A 101 -5.98 5.21 -4.75
C CYS A 101 -4.87 4.57 -5.60
N LEU A 102 -5.24 3.76 -6.59
CA LEU A 102 -4.30 3.20 -7.56
C LEU A 102 -4.68 3.63 -8.98
N GLU A 103 -3.69 3.76 -9.84
CA GLU A 103 -3.84 3.78 -11.28
C GLU A 103 -3.50 2.39 -11.84
N LEU A 104 -4.44 1.83 -12.61
CA LEU A 104 -4.25 0.56 -13.33
C LEU A 104 -3.90 0.83 -14.78
N VAL A 105 -2.94 0.09 -15.32
CA VAL A 105 -2.79 -0.11 -16.76
C VAL A 105 -3.51 -1.41 -17.13
N VAL A 106 -4.66 -1.28 -17.79
CA VAL A 106 -5.48 -2.42 -18.22
C VAL A 106 -5.17 -2.72 -19.68
N ALA A 107 -4.68 -3.92 -19.98
CA ALA A 107 -4.42 -4.34 -21.35
C ALA A 107 -5.72 -4.61 -22.12
N LYS A 108 -6.72 -5.18 -21.46
CA LYS A 108 -8.05 -5.45 -22.03
C LYS A 108 -9.09 -5.74 -20.94
N ALA A 109 -10.36 -5.54 -21.24
CA ALA A 109 -11.47 -5.88 -20.36
C ALA A 109 -12.48 -6.82 -21.04
N PHE A 110 -13.09 -7.70 -20.26
CA PHE A 110 -14.01 -8.74 -20.73
C PHE A 110 -15.27 -8.79 -19.87
N PRO A 111 -16.44 -9.16 -20.43
CA PRO A 111 -17.65 -9.37 -19.63
C PRO A 111 -17.58 -10.66 -18.81
N GLY A 112 -16.77 -11.65 -19.22
CA GLY A 112 -16.62 -12.94 -18.57
C GLY A 112 -15.21 -13.18 -18.00
N LYS A 113 -15.14 -13.86 -16.86
CA LYS A 113 -13.88 -14.24 -16.18
C LYS A 113 -13.03 -15.16 -17.04
N SER A 114 -13.66 -16.14 -17.68
CA SER A 114 -13.00 -17.16 -18.52
C SER A 114 -12.17 -16.55 -19.63
N GLU A 115 -12.71 -15.54 -20.31
CA GLU A 115 -12.06 -14.86 -21.42
C GLU A 115 -10.91 -13.97 -20.95
N ALA A 116 -11.07 -13.30 -19.80
CA ALA A 116 -10.02 -12.53 -19.17
C ALA A 116 -8.83 -13.42 -18.76
N VAL A 117 -9.09 -14.57 -18.13
CA VAL A 117 -8.05 -15.53 -17.75
C VAL A 117 -7.38 -16.13 -18.98
N ALA A 118 -8.13 -16.50 -20.02
CA ALA A 118 -7.53 -17.00 -21.26
C ALA A 118 -6.60 -15.96 -21.92
N TYR A 119 -6.95 -14.68 -21.85
CA TYR A 119 -6.10 -13.60 -22.36
C TYR A 119 -4.87 -13.36 -21.48
N GLN A 120 -5.02 -13.42 -20.15
CA GLN A 120 -3.90 -13.37 -19.20
C GLN A 120 -2.86 -14.47 -19.49
N VAL A 121 -3.30 -15.71 -19.71
CA VAL A 121 -2.40 -16.83 -20.06
C VAL A 121 -1.60 -16.52 -21.32
N ARG A 122 -2.24 -15.97 -22.36
CA ARG A 122 -1.54 -15.58 -23.60
C ARG A 122 -0.51 -14.46 -23.38
N LEU A 123 -0.80 -13.50 -22.48
CA LEU A 123 0.17 -12.46 -22.12
C LEU A 123 1.37 -13.05 -21.39
N LEU A 124 1.13 -13.97 -20.45
CA LEU A 124 2.19 -14.66 -19.72
C LEU A 124 3.08 -15.48 -20.66
N GLU A 125 2.49 -16.22 -21.60
CA GLU A 125 3.21 -16.93 -22.67
C GLU A 125 4.05 -15.99 -23.54
N ALA A 126 3.60 -14.75 -23.73
CA ALA A 126 4.31 -13.70 -24.45
C ALA A 126 5.30 -12.90 -23.57
N GLY A 127 5.51 -13.31 -22.31
CA GLY A 127 6.46 -12.69 -21.39
C GLY A 127 5.96 -11.40 -20.71
N VAL A 128 4.65 -11.11 -20.75
CA VAL A 128 4.04 -9.96 -20.08
C VAL A 128 3.25 -10.46 -18.87
N ALA A 129 3.66 -10.03 -17.67
CA ALA A 129 2.92 -10.32 -16.45
C ALA A 129 1.56 -9.59 -16.46
N ALA A 130 0.52 -10.28 -16.02
CA ALA A 130 -0.82 -9.72 -15.92
C ALA A 130 -1.62 -10.40 -14.80
N GLU A 131 -2.55 -9.67 -14.21
CA GLU A 131 -3.54 -10.16 -13.25
C GLU A 131 -4.97 -9.95 -13.75
N VAL A 132 -5.93 -10.71 -13.23
CA VAL A 132 -7.35 -10.61 -13.59
C VAL A 132 -8.16 -10.20 -12.36
N LYS A 133 -8.83 -9.05 -12.42
CA LYS A 133 -9.70 -8.56 -11.34
C LYS A 133 -11.05 -8.08 -11.87
N HIS A 134 -12.10 -8.32 -11.10
CA HIS A 134 -13.43 -7.78 -11.40
C HIS A 134 -13.51 -6.33 -10.93
N ALA A 135 -13.95 -5.42 -11.80
CA ALA A 135 -14.01 -4.00 -11.49
C ALA A 135 -15.16 -3.64 -10.53
N GLY A 136 -16.22 -4.44 -10.46
CA GLY A 136 -17.41 -4.10 -9.67
C GLY A 136 -18.16 -2.87 -10.20
N PRO A 137 -19.21 -2.42 -9.49
CA PRO A 137 -19.94 -1.20 -9.84
C PRO A 137 -19.11 0.07 -9.57
N LEU A 138 -19.53 1.18 -10.18
CA LEU A 138 -18.99 2.49 -9.86
C LEU A 138 -19.34 2.90 -8.42
N GLU A 139 -18.43 3.62 -7.80
CA GLU A 139 -18.59 4.18 -6.46
C GLU A 139 -19.41 5.47 -6.48
N ALA A 140 -20.41 5.58 -5.60
CA ALA A 140 -21.31 6.75 -5.54
C ALA A 140 -20.63 7.98 -4.91
N GLY A 141 -19.60 7.76 -4.07
CA GLY A 141 -18.81 8.80 -3.40
C GLY A 141 -17.44 9.08 -4.02
N ARG A 142 -17.28 8.95 -5.34
CA ARG A 142 -15.98 9.05 -6.05
C ARG A 142 -15.18 10.30 -5.65
N GLU A 143 -15.78 11.49 -5.69
CA GLU A 143 -15.08 12.75 -5.42
C GLU A 143 -14.50 12.80 -4.00
N ALA A 144 -15.24 12.31 -3.00
CA ALA A 144 -14.76 12.25 -1.62
C ALA A 144 -13.61 11.25 -1.45
N ARG A 145 -13.68 10.09 -2.12
CA ARG A 145 -12.57 9.11 -2.11
C ARG A 145 -11.36 9.65 -2.86
N GLU A 146 -11.53 10.34 -3.98
CA GLU A 146 -10.42 10.97 -4.71
C GLU A 146 -9.73 12.04 -3.87
N ALA A 147 -10.49 12.88 -3.16
CA ALA A 147 -9.94 13.84 -2.21
C ALA A 147 -9.15 13.15 -1.09
N THR A 148 -9.65 12.03 -0.57
CA THR A 148 -8.96 11.23 0.45
C THR A 148 -7.65 10.64 -0.10
N CYS A 149 -7.67 10.10 -1.32
CA CYS A 149 -6.47 9.58 -1.98
C CYS A 149 -5.42 10.68 -2.20
N LEU A 150 -5.83 11.86 -2.68
CA LEU A 150 -4.93 13.00 -2.87
C LEU A 150 -4.32 13.45 -1.55
N ALA A 151 -5.12 13.55 -0.49
CA ALA A 151 -4.62 13.89 0.84
C ALA A 151 -3.61 12.85 1.36
N ALA A 152 -3.82 11.55 1.09
CA ALA A 152 -2.88 10.49 1.45
C ALA A 152 -1.56 10.59 0.67
N VAL A 153 -1.60 10.91 -0.62
CA VAL A 153 -0.41 11.15 -1.45
C VAL A 153 0.37 12.37 -0.95
N GLU A 154 -0.33 13.47 -0.66
CA GLU A 154 0.28 14.68 -0.09
C GLU A 154 0.91 14.41 1.28
N ALA A 155 0.22 13.64 2.14
CA ALA A 155 0.75 13.23 3.44
C ALA A 155 2.01 12.35 3.28
N HIS A 156 1.99 11.37 2.38
CA HIS A 156 3.16 10.53 2.10
C HIS A 156 4.34 11.37 1.61
N ALA A 157 4.11 12.28 0.64
CA ALA A 157 5.15 13.18 0.15
C ALA A 157 5.72 14.08 1.26
N ALA A 158 4.86 14.59 2.15
CA ALA A 158 5.29 15.38 3.30
C ALA A 158 6.14 14.58 4.29
N LEU A 159 5.85 13.29 4.49
CA LEU A 159 6.66 12.39 5.33
C LEU A 159 8.04 12.16 4.71
N VAL A 160 8.09 11.84 3.42
CA VAL A 160 9.35 11.66 2.68
C VAL A 160 10.20 12.94 2.71
N GLU A 161 9.58 14.10 2.53
CA GLU A 161 10.26 15.39 2.67
C GLU A 161 10.72 15.64 4.11
N GLY A 162 9.92 15.21 5.10
CA GLY A 162 10.25 15.28 6.51
C GLY A 162 11.55 14.55 6.86
N LEU A 163 11.81 13.41 6.20
CA LEU A 163 13.06 12.64 6.31
C LEU A 163 14.29 13.37 5.74
N LYS A 164 14.15 14.57 5.16
CA LYS A 164 15.32 15.41 4.80
C LYS A 164 15.82 16.27 5.97
N ARG A 165 15.15 16.22 7.12
CA ARG A 165 15.57 16.92 8.35
C ARG A 165 16.28 15.94 9.29
N ARG A 166 17.39 16.36 9.89
CA ARG A 166 18.18 15.51 10.79
C ARG A 166 17.42 15.22 12.09
N GLU A 167 16.67 16.21 12.58
CA GLU A 167 15.92 16.19 13.85
C GLU A 167 14.57 15.45 13.75
N ALA A 168 14.15 15.05 12.55
CA ALA A 168 12.89 14.35 12.36
C ALA A 168 12.93 12.98 13.09
N PRO A 169 11.84 12.59 13.79
CA PRO A 169 11.70 11.23 14.29
C PRO A 169 11.76 10.24 13.13
N ARG A 170 12.45 9.12 13.34
CA ARG A 170 12.64 8.10 12.30
C ARG A 170 12.34 6.73 12.85
N PHE A 171 11.63 5.91 12.09
CA PHE A 171 11.36 4.55 12.49
C PHE A 171 12.58 3.66 12.39
N VAL A 172 12.63 2.70 13.31
CA VAL A 172 13.68 1.71 13.41
C VAL A 172 13.08 0.33 13.20
N GLU A 173 13.62 -0.38 12.21
CA GLU A 173 13.28 -1.77 11.94
C GLU A 173 14.40 -2.70 12.40
N SER A 174 14.07 -3.98 12.60
CA SER A 174 15.04 -5.01 12.96
C SER A 174 14.80 -6.28 12.18
N HIS A 175 15.84 -6.72 11.46
CA HIS A 175 15.82 -7.91 10.61
C HIS A 175 17.06 -8.76 10.89
N VAL A 176 16.85 -10.05 11.16
CA VAL A 176 17.93 -11.03 11.34
C VAL A 176 18.97 -10.58 12.39
N GLY A 177 18.52 -9.93 13.47
CA GLY A 177 19.37 -9.45 14.56
C GLY A 177 20.15 -8.17 14.25
N ARG A 178 19.88 -7.50 13.13
CA ARG A 178 20.42 -6.19 12.75
C ARG A 178 19.34 -5.13 12.88
N THR A 179 19.72 -3.90 13.20
CA THR A 179 18.81 -2.79 13.45
C THR A 179 19.09 -1.66 12.48
N PHE A 180 18.03 -1.13 11.85
CA PHE A 180 18.13 -0.18 10.75
C PHE A 180 17.24 1.04 11.02
N LEU A 181 17.79 2.22 10.78
CA LEU A 181 17.13 3.51 10.90
C LEU A 181 16.77 4.03 9.50
N LEU A 182 15.50 4.35 9.27
CA LEU A 182 15.05 4.87 7.98
C LEU A 182 15.65 6.24 7.65
N LEU A 183 16.31 6.36 6.50
CA LEU A 183 16.95 7.60 6.04
C LEU A 183 16.12 8.32 4.97
N GLY A 184 15.66 7.60 3.95
CA GLY A 184 14.91 8.20 2.84
C GLY A 184 14.77 7.27 1.64
N GLU A 185 14.07 7.74 0.61
CA GLU A 185 13.82 6.98 -0.62
C GLU A 185 15.06 6.97 -1.54
N SER A 186 15.31 5.86 -2.23
CA SER A 186 16.30 5.79 -3.30
C SER A 186 15.70 6.24 -4.63
N GLN A 187 16.49 6.95 -5.44
CA GLN A 187 16.19 7.13 -6.88
C GLN A 187 16.99 6.16 -7.76
N GLU A 188 17.80 5.29 -7.17
CA GLU A 188 18.69 4.39 -7.90
C GLU A 188 18.09 2.99 -8.05
N SER A 189 18.21 2.43 -9.25
CA SER A 189 17.99 1.00 -9.49
C SER A 189 19.21 0.23 -9.01
N LEU A 190 19.02 -0.68 -8.05
CA LEU A 190 20.08 -1.39 -7.36
C LEU A 190 19.83 -2.90 -7.39
N VAL A 191 20.92 -3.65 -7.51
CA VAL A 191 20.93 -5.11 -7.35
C VAL A 191 20.93 -5.41 -5.85
N LEU A 192 19.91 -6.12 -5.37
CA LEU A 192 19.72 -6.47 -3.97
C LEU A 192 19.80 -7.98 -3.79
N GLU A 193 20.32 -8.41 -2.64
CA GLU A 193 20.38 -9.82 -2.25
C GLU A 193 19.44 -10.09 -1.07
N PRO A 194 18.77 -11.26 -1.02
CA PRO A 194 17.87 -11.58 0.08
C PRO A 194 18.65 -11.80 1.38
N MET A 195 18.18 -11.21 2.49
CA MET A 195 18.81 -11.36 3.81
C MET A 195 18.62 -12.73 4.43
N ASP A 196 17.48 -13.36 4.15
CA ASP A 196 17.06 -14.57 4.83
C ASP A 196 16.38 -15.57 3.88
N VAL A 197 16.08 -16.75 4.42
CA VAL A 197 15.45 -17.84 3.67
C VAL A 197 14.01 -17.52 3.28
N ARG A 198 13.34 -16.62 4.03
CA ARG A 198 11.97 -16.17 3.73
C ARG A 198 11.95 -15.17 2.58
N ARG A 199 13.09 -14.54 2.28
CA ARG A 199 13.31 -13.58 1.19
C ARG A 199 12.30 -12.43 1.22
N SER A 200 11.89 -12.03 2.42
CA SER A 200 10.99 -10.90 2.64
C SER A 200 11.72 -9.57 2.77
N VAL A 201 13.05 -9.61 2.90
CA VAL A 201 13.93 -8.42 2.98
C VAL A 201 15.13 -8.62 2.07
N TRP A 202 15.38 -7.62 1.23
CA TRP A 202 16.44 -7.61 0.23
C TRP A 202 17.34 -6.40 0.48
N MET A 203 18.66 -6.59 0.42
CA MET A 203 19.62 -5.57 0.78
C MET A 203 20.78 -5.43 -0.21
N ALA A 204 21.35 -4.24 -0.24
CA ALA A 204 22.68 -4.00 -0.80
C ALA A 204 23.44 -2.98 0.07
N PRO A 205 24.76 -3.13 0.24
CA PRO A 205 25.54 -2.16 1.00
C PRO A 205 25.52 -0.79 0.31
N ALA A 206 25.40 0.27 1.11
CA ALA A 206 25.64 1.64 0.66
C ALA A 206 26.97 2.13 1.23
N ARG A 207 27.76 2.87 0.44
CA ARG A 207 29.08 3.35 0.89
C ARG A 207 28.97 4.51 1.89
N GLU A 208 27.95 5.33 1.72
CA GLU A 208 27.68 6.53 2.52
C GLU A 208 26.16 6.74 2.62
N ASP A 209 25.75 7.68 3.47
CA ASP A 209 24.37 8.13 3.55
C ASP A 209 24.00 8.90 2.27
N PRO A 210 23.05 8.41 1.45
CA PRO A 210 22.64 9.10 0.23
C PRO A 210 21.93 10.44 0.51
N THR A 211 21.43 10.65 1.72
CA THR A 211 20.82 11.91 2.14
C THR A 211 21.84 12.93 2.66
N GLY A 212 23.05 12.49 3.01
CA GLY A 212 24.10 13.31 3.60
C GLY A 212 23.80 13.82 5.02
N LEU A 213 22.78 13.29 5.69
CA LEU A 213 22.33 13.74 7.01
C LEU A 213 23.07 13.04 8.15
N PHE A 214 23.56 11.84 7.94
CA PHE A 214 24.22 10.98 8.92
C PHE A 214 25.61 10.55 8.45
N SER A 215 26.52 10.44 9.40
CA SER A 215 27.88 9.93 9.23
C SER A 215 28.12 8.70 10.10
N LEU A 216 29.10 7.88 9.74
CA LEU A 216 29.55 6.79 10.60
C LEU A 216 29.97 7.34 11.97
N GLY A 217 29.48 6.74 13.04
CA GLY A 217 29.70 7.17 14.41
C GLY A 217 28.71 8.22 14.93
N ASP A 218 27.83 8.79 14.10
CA ASP A 218 26.69 9.58 14.59
C ASP A 218 25.84 8.73 15.53
N ARG A 219 25.28 9.36 16.57
CA ARG A 219 24.57 8.68 17.65
C ARG A 219 23.09 9.05 17.67
N VAL A 220 22.25 8.06 17.94
CA VAL A 220 20.80 8.22 18.07
C VAL A 220 20.29 7.55 19.35
N ASP A 221 19.25 8.14 19.94
CA ASP A 221 18.53 7.56 21.06
C ASP A 221 17.27 6.84 20.53
N LEU A 222 17.05 5.61 20.99
CA LEU A 222 15.92 4.77 20.58
C LEU A 222 14.84 4.76 21.64
N TYR A 223 13.60 4.95 21.20
CA TYR A 223 12.42 5.04 22.04
C TYR A 223 11.36 4.04 21.58
N GLY A 224 10.76 3.34 22.55
CA GLY A 224 9.60 2.48 22.35
C GLY A 224 8.32 3.14 22.85
N ALA A 225 7.23 2.36 22.86
CA ALA A 225 5.93 2.82 23.34
C ALA A 225 5.92 3.27 24.82
N GLU A 226 6.75 2.66 25.66
CA GLU A 226 6.75 2.89 27.12
C GLU A 226 7.91 3.79 27.59
N GLY A 227 8.82 4.19 26.69
CA GLY A 227 9.98 4.99 27.08
C GLY A 227 11.26 4.72 26.29
N PRO A 228 12.41 5.21 26.79
CA PRO A 228 13.72 4.98 26.17
C PRO A 228 14.11 3.49 26.23
N LEU A 229 14.63 2.97 25.12
CA LEU A 229 15.12 1.59 24.98
C LEU A 229 16.65 1.54 24.98
N HIS A 230 17.28 2.41 24.19
CA HIS A 230 18.73 2.50 24.08
C HIS A 230 19.14 3.96 23.96
N ALA A 231 20.23 4.34 24.62
CA ALA A 231 20.83 5.66 24.49
C ALA A 231 22.12 5.60 23.67
N GLY A 232 22.26 6.52 22.71
CA GLY A 232 23.47 6.72 21.90
C GLY A 232 23.90 5.51 21.06
N CYS A 233 22.96 4.86 20.38
CA CYS A 233 23.26 3.86 19.34
C CYS A 233 24.04 4.52 18.20
N ALA A 234 25.25 4.03 17.92
CA ALA A 234 26.08 4.58 16.85
C ALA A 234 25.67 4.04 15.47
N VAL A 235 25.71 4.89 14.44
CA VAL A 235 25.62 4.49 13.04
C VAL A 235 26.92 3.77 12.66
N LYS A 236 26.84 2.50 12.27
CA LYS A 236 28.02 1.69 11.90
C LYS A 236 28.12 1.38 10.41
N GLY A 237 27.06 1.64 9.65
CA GLY A 237 27.03 1.38 8.20
C GLY A 237 25.78 1.93 7.55
N PHE A 238 25.74 1.84 6.22
CA PHE A 238 24.59 2.24 5.41
C PHE A 238 24.20 1.12 4.47
N THR A 239 22.92 1.04 4.17
CA THR A 239 22.38 -0.02 3.34
C THR A 239 21.13 0.43 2.62
N TRP A 240 20.92 -0.15 1.46
CA TRP A 240 19.68 -0.11 0.72
C TRP A 240 18.83 -1.31 1.13
N ILE A 241 17.54 -1.13 1.32
CA ILE A 241 16.59 -2.18 1.69
C ILE A 241 15.34 -2.08 0.83
N ASN A 242 14.83 -3.22 0.38
CA ASN A 242 13.50 -3.37 -0.19
C ASN A 242 12.78 -4.52 0.54
N ARG A 243 11.50 -4.34 0.84
CA ARG A 243 10.65 -5.31 1.55
C ARG A 243 9.65 -5.95 0.58
N GLY A 244 9.48 -7.26 0.69
CA GLY A 244 8.45 -7.97 -0.06
C GLY A 244 8.84 -9.40 -0.40
N VAL A 245 7.82 -10.24 -0.49
CA VAL A 245 7.96 -11.60 -1.00
C VAL A 245 7.59 -11.58 -2.48
N PRO A 246 8.53 -11.82 -3.40
CA PRO A 246 8.21 -11.81 -4.82
C PRO A 246 7.28 -12.99 -5.16
N PRO A 247 6.47 -12.88 -6.24
CA PRO A 247 5.54 -13.94 -6.64
C PRO A 247 6.29 -15.23 -7.00
N VAL A 248 5.66 -16.40 -6.89
CA VAL A 248 6.35 -17.70 -7.03
C VAL A 248 7.10 -17.83 -8.36
N GLU A 249 6.54 -17.26 -9.44
CA GLU A 249 7.11 -17.23 -10.78
C GLU A 249 8.48 -16.54 -10.82
N PHE A 250 8.75 -15.61 -9.90
CA PHE A 250 10.04 -14.97 -9.72
C PHE A 250 11.15 -16.01 -9.49
N PHE A 251 10.87 -17.04 -8.69
CA PHE A 251 11.83 -18.09 -8.34
C PHE A 251 12.04 -19.13 -9.45
N LEU A 252 11.19 -19.12 -10.47
CA LEU A 252 11.26 -20.04 -11.61
C LEU A 252 12.03 -19.44 -12.80
N ARG A 253 12.49 -18.18 -12.70
CA ARG A 253 13.25 -17.50 -13.77
C ARG A 253 14.72 -17.91 -13.75
N GLU A 254 15.25 -18.16 -14.95
CA GLU A 254 16.69 -18.33 -15.20
C GLU A 254 17.17 -17.23 -16.17
N PRO A 255 18.09 -16.33 -15.76
CA PRO A 255 18.75 -16.27 -14.45
C PRO A 255 17.82 -15.78 -13.32
N PRO A 256 18.17 -16.06 -12.04
CA PRO A 256 17.46 -15.50 -10.89
C PRO A 256 17.46 -13.97 -10.97
N PRO A 257 16.33 -13.29 -10.69
CA PRO A 257 16.27 -11.84 -10.80
C PRO A 257 17.01 -11.14 -9.63
N GLU A 258 17.49 -9.93 -9.92
CA GLU A 258 18.43 -9.15 -9.09
C GLU A 258 17.77 -8.30 -7.99
N ALA A 259 16.45 -8.30 -7.87
CA ALA A 259 15.64 -7.59 -6.87
C ALA A 259 14.23 -8.20 -6.88
N PRO A 260 13.39 -8.09 -5.83
CA PRO A 260 12.05 -8.72 -5.79
C PRO A 260 11.10 -8.29 -6.92
N GLY A 261 11.44 -7.24 -7.67
CA GLY A 261 10.72 -6.79 -8.87
C GLY A 261 9.47 -5.97 -8.57
N CYS A 262 9.18 -5.75 -7.30
CA CYS A 262 8.09 -4.94 -6.78
C CYS A 262 8.63 -4.08 -5.61
N GLY A 263 8.05 -2.89 -5.44
CA GLY A 263 8.39 -1.96 -4.35
C GLY A 263 9.64 -1.13 -4.63
N ARG A 264 9.74 -0.03 -3.90
CA ARG A 264 10.86 0.92 -4.00
C ARG A 264 12.00 0.55 -3.05
N VAL A 265 13.22 0.93 -3.43
CA VAL A 265 14.40 0.75 -2.58
C VAL A 265 14.53 1.95 -1.65
N TRP A 266 14.80 1.71 -0.38
CA TRP A 266 14.94 2.75 0.64
C TRP A 266 16.33 2.71 1.29
N ALA A 267 16.83 3.89 1.65
CA ALA A 267 18.09 4.07 2.35
C ALA A 267 17.90 3.91 3.86
N PHE A 268 18.83 3.18 4.48
CA PHE A 268 18.87 2.96 5.91
C PHE A 268 20.29 3.12 6.48
N ALA A 269 20.37 3.60 7.72
CA ALA A 269 21.57 3.51 8.54
C ALA A 269 21.49 2.25 9.41
N GLU A 270 22.52 1.42 9.40
CA GLU A 270 22.64 0.31 10.33
C GLU A 270 23.19 0.80 11.67
N LEU A 271 22.52 0.43 12.76
CA LEU A 271 22.87 0.84 14.12
C LEU A 271 23.68 -0.24 14.85
N ASP A 272 24.57 0.19 15.73
CA ASP A 272 25.34 -0.68 16.63
C ASP A 272 24.59 -0.97 17.95
N CYS A 273 23.31 -1.33 17.82
CA CYS A 273 22.49 -1.82 18.91
C CYS A 273 21.45 -2.79 18.36
N ALA A 274 20.82 -3.58 19.23
CA ALA A 274 19.91 -4.64 18.83
C ALA A 274 18.51 -4.38 19.40
N VAL A 275 17.55 -4.17 18.50
CA VAL A 275 16.12 -4.07 18.83
C VAL A 275 15.42 -5.37 18.48
N LYS A 276 14.41 -5.77 19.27
CA LYS A 276 13.59 -6.95 18.98
C LYS A 276 12.82 -6.75 17.67
N PRO A 277 12.82 -7.72 16.74
CA PRO A 277 12.01 -7.65 15.52
C PRO A 277 10.53 -7.38 15.82
N GLY A 278 9.93 -6.44 15.07
CA GLY A 278 8.53 -6.02 15.22
C GLY A 278 8.23 -5.14 16.44
N ALA A 279 9.24 -4.69 17.19
CA ALA A 279 9.03 -3.71 18.25
C ALA A 279 8.71 -2.32 17.65
N PRO A 280 7.72 -1.59 18.21
CA PRO A 280 7.40 -0.25 17.74
C PRO A 280 8.46 0.74 18.26
N VAL A 281 9.48 1.00 17.45
CA VAL A 281 10.64 1.82 17.85
C VAL A 281 10.86 2.96 16.88
N PHE A 282 11.06 4.16 17.42
CA PHE A 282 11.55 5.31 16.68
C PHE A 282 12.84 5.84 17.31
N ALA A 283 13.58 6.63 16.56
CA ALA A 283 14.83 7.23 17.00
C ALA A 283 14.79 8.75 16.87
N LEU A 284 15.54 9.41 17.74
CA LEU A 284 15.91 10.82 17.64
C LEU A 284 17.43 10.95 17.69
N PRO A 285 18.03 12.00 17.08
CA PRO A 285 19.44 12.28 17.27
C PRO A 285 19.82 12.42 18.75
N GLU A 286 20.97 11.90 19.14
CA GLU A 286 21.48 12.05 20.51
C GLU A 286 21.54 13.53 20.90
N GLY A 287 21.07 13.83 22.11
CA GLY A 287 21.01 15.21 22.63
C GLY A 287 19.72 15.96 22.28
N THR A 288 18.82 15.38 21.48
CA THR A 288 17.44 15.85 21.38
C THR A 288 16.75 15.73 22.74
N LYS A 289 15.85 16.65 23.07
CA LYS A 289 15.06 16.57 24.30
C LYS A 289 14.28 15.25 24.28
N ALA A 290 14.42 14.46 25.33
CA ALA A 290 13.74 13.17 25.42
C ALA A 290 12.21 13.37 25.47
N PRO A 291 11.44 12.53 24.76
CA PRO A 291 9.99 12.58 24.82
C PRO A 291 9.45 12.27 26.21
N VAL A 292 8.25 12.75 26.46
CA VAL A 292 7.51 12.56 27.70
C VAL A 292 6.46 11.46 27.48
N PHE A 293 6.65 10.30 28.10
CA PHE A 293 5.77 9.15 27.90
C PHE A 293 4.61 9.13 28.89
N PHE A 294 3.43 8.73 28.41
CA PHE A 294 2.29 8.41 29.23
C PHE A 294 2.25 6.91 29.51
N GLN A 295 1.88 6.53 30.73
CA GLN A 295 1.75 5.14 31.12
C GLN A 295 0.39 4.62 30.70
N ARG A 296 0.36 3.43 30.10
CA ARG A 296 -0.90 2.76 29.76
C ARG A 296 -1.67 2.44 31.03
N GLU A 297 -2.86 2.98 31.14
CA GLU A 297 -3.84 2.58 32.13
C GLU A 297 -4.53 1.30 31.63
N GLY A 298 -4.98 0.44 32.56
CA GLY A 298 -5.81 -0.71 32.21
C GLY A 298 -7.21 -0.29 31.77
N ALA A 299 -8.23 -0.98 32.29
CA ALA A 299 -9.60 -0.49 32.17
C ALA A 299 -9.74 0.88 32.85
N VAL A 300 -10.60 1.75 32.30
CA VAL A 300 -10.97 3.01 32.94
C VAL A 300 -11.50 2.69 34.33
N ALA A 301 -10.88 3.25 35.37
CA ALA A 301 -11.23 2.92 36.75
C ALA A 301 -12.63 3.41 37.16
N ASP A 302 -13.22 4.33 36.39
CA ASP A 302 -14.52 4.95 36.64
C ASP A 302 -15.56 4.56 35.58
N ALA A 303 -16.55 3.78 36.00
CA ALA A 303 -17.64 3.32 35.14
C ALA A 303 -18.57 4.46 34.68
N GLU A 304 -18.67 5.56 35.44
CA GLU A 304 -19.45 6.73 35.04
C GLU A 304 -18.76 7.48 33.89
N GLU A 305 -17.43 7.64 33.99
CA GLU A 305 -16.59 8.21 32.93
C GLU A 305 -16.67 7.39 31.65
N GLU A 306 -16.56 6.06 31.76
CA GLU A 306 -16.69 5.15 30.62
C GLU A 306 -18.08 5.23 29.97
N ALA A 307 -19.16 5.26 30.77
CA ALA A 307 -20.51 5.38 30.25
C ALA A 307 -20.74 6.74 29.54
N MET A 308 -20.18 7.82 30.08
CA MET A 308 -20.27 9.15 29.48
C MET A 308 -19.55 9.21 28.13
N GLU A 309 -18.33 8.68 28.02
CA GLU A 309 -17.60 8.66 26.75
C GLU A 309 -18.23 7.73 25.72
N ALA A 310 -18.72 6.55 26.16
CA ALA A 310 -19.46 5.65 25.29
C ALA A 310 -20.73 6.33 24.73
N ALA A 311 -21.44 7.11 25.55
CA ALA A 311 -22.59 7.87 25.10
C ALA A 311 -22.19 9.01 24.14
N ALA A 312 -21.05 9.66 24.35
CA ALA A 312 -20.51 10.68 23.45
C ALA A 312 -20.11 10.10 22.09
N LEU A 313 -19.41 8.96 22.08
CA LEU A 313 -19.05 8.22 20.87
C LEU A 313 -20.30 7.84 20.05
N ARG A 314 -21.33 7.31 20.70
CA ARG A 314 -22.60 6.92 20.04
C ARG A 314 -23.35 8.08 19.40
N ARG A 315 -23.13 9.32 19.87
CA ARG A 315 -23.71 10.53 19.27
C ARG A 315 -22.90 11.07 18.09
N SER A 316 -21.72 10.51 17.81
CA SER A 316 -20.89 10.95 16.69
C SER A 316 -21.52 10.58 15.34
N ALA A 317 -21.31 11.43 14.34
CA ALA A 317 -21.78 11.17 12.98
C ALA A 317 -21.16 9.88 12.40
N ARG A 318 -19.87 9.64 12.67
CA ARG A 318 -19.16 8.44 12.21
C ARG A 318 -19.79 7.15 12.75
N PHE A 319 -20.08 7.11 14.05
CA PHE A 319 -20.75 5.97 14.67
C PHE A 319 -22.14 5.74 14.03
N ALA A 320 -22.92 6.81 13.82
CA ALA A 320 -24.24 6.70 13.19
C ALA A 320 -24.16 6.12 11.76
N THR A 321 -23.19 6.57 10.96
CA THR A 321 -22.95 6.05 9.60
C THR A 321 -22.56 4.57 9.63
N LEU A 322 -21.54 4.19 10.41
CA LEU A 322 -21.08 2.81 10.47
C LEU A 322 -22.17 1.87 11.01
N ARG A 323 -22.93 2.30 12.03
CA ARG A 323 -24.03 1.50 12.56
C ARG A 323 -25.13 1.28 11.53
N LEU A 324 -25.44 2.27 10.69
CA LEU A 324 -26.40 2.13 9.60
C LEU A 324 -25.90 1.11 8.58
N GLU A 325 -24.67 1.26 8.08
CA GLU A 325 -24.05 0.33 7.11
C GLU A 325 -24.00 -1.10 7.64
N GLY A 326 -23.58 -1.28 8.90
CA GLY A 326 -23.55 -2.58 9.57
C GLY A 326 -24.93 -3.19 9.71
N SER A 327 -25.96 -2.38 9.95
CA SER A 327 -27.36 -2.86 10.03
C SER A 327 -27.86 -3.34 8.67
N GLU A 328 -27.55 -2.61 7.58
CA GLU A 328 -27.89 -3.02 6.22
C GLU A 328 -27.14 -4.29 5.79
N GLN A 329 -25.90 -4.48 6.24
CA GLN A 329 -25.18 -5.73 6.02
C GLN A 329 -25.80 -6.88 6.83
N ALA A 330 -26.10 -6.66 8.11
CA ALA A 330 -26.71 -7.65 8.99
C ALA A 330 -28.04 -8.17 8.42
N GLU A 331 -28.89 -7.26 7.92
CA GLU A 331 -30.14 -7.62 7.23
C GLU A 331 -29.88 -8.46 5.98
N ARG A 332 -28.92 -8.07 5.13
CA ARG A 332 -28.55 -8.83 3.93
C ARG A 332 -28.02 -10.23 4.22
N MET A 333 -27.34 -10.41 5.35
CA MET A 333 -26.77 -11.69 5.77
C MET A 333 -27.74 -12.54 6.61
N GLY A 334 -28.85 -11.97 7.07
CA GLY A 334 -29.76 -12.66 8.01
C GLY A 334 -29.14 -12.83 9.39
N GLU A 335 -28.24 -11.92 9.78
CA GLU A 335 -27.48 -11.95 11.03
C GLU A 335 -27.78 -10.73 11.91
N ALA A 336 -27.26 -10.73 13.13
CA ALA A 336 -27.36 -9.59 14.05
C ALA A 336 -26.08 -8.76 14.03
N LEU A 337 -26.23 -7.43 13.98
CA LEU A 337 -25.12 -6.51 14.23
C LEU A 337 -24.71 -6.58 15.71
N ARG A 338 -23.46 -6.95 15.96
CA ARG A 338 -22.84 -6.92 17.30
C ARG A 338 -22.15 -5.58 17.48
N GLU A 339 -22.41 -4.95 18.62
CA GLU A 339 -21.78 -3.70 19.04
C GLU A 339 -21.01 -3.96 20.34
N GLU A 340 -19.70 -3.80 20.30
CA GLU A 340 -18.81 -3.91 21.46
C GLU A 340 -18.20 -2.54 21.71
N VAL A 341 -18.30 -2.02 22.93
CA VAL A 341 -17.70 -0.73 23.30
C VAL A 341 -16.74 -0.95 24.45
N GLU A 342 -15.50 -0.52 24.27
CA GLU A 342 -14.43 -0.64 25.26
C GLU A 342 -13.72 0.70 25.41
N SER A 343 -13.23 0.98 26.62
CA SER A 343 -12.40 2.14 26.89
C SER A 343 -11.07 1.78 27.55
N PHE A 344 -10.01 2.49 27.17
CA PHE A 344 -8.69 2.37 27.76
C PHE A 344 -8.01 3.73 27.78
N GLY A 345 -7.03 3.91 28.67
CA GLY A 345 -6.40 5.22 28.89
C GLY A 345 -4.88 5.18 28.91
N PHE A 346 -4.30 6.36 28.85
CA PHE A 346 -2.90 6.63 29.16
C PHE A 346 -2.83 7.82 30.09
N SER A 347 -1.96 7.78 31.10
CA SER A 347 -1.80 8.91 32.03
C SER A 347 -0.37 9.23 32.38
N ARG A 348 -0.19 10.48 32.77
CA ARG A 348 1.01 10.97 33.40
C ARG A 348 0.63 12.09 34.35
N GLU A 349 0.96 11.90 35.62
CA GLU A 349 0.58 12.84 36.69
C GLU A 349 -0.94 13.07 36.67
N GLU A 350 -1.39 14.31 36.49
CA GLU A 350 -2.81 14.66 36.42
C GLU A 350 -3.36 14.73 34.99
N ARG A 351 -2.53 14.47 33.97
CA ARG A 351 -2.94 14.45 32.56
C ARG A 351 -3.33 13.04 32.14
N ARG A 352 -4.44 12.94 31.40
CA ARG A 352 -4.98 11.66 30.91
C ARG A 352 -5.40 11.77 29.46
N VAL A 353 -5.16 10.71 28.71
CA VAL A 353 -5.67 10.51 27.35
C VAL A 353 -6.54 9.29 27.39
N LEU A 354 -7.83 9.45 27.06
CA LEU A 354 -8.83 8.40 27.13
C LEU A 354 -9.32 8.06 25.74
N PHE A 355 -9.34 6.77 25.42
CA PHE A 355 -9.81 6.22 24.16
C PHE A 355 -11.07 5.39 24.45
N THR A 356 -12.13 5.67 23.71
CA THR A 356 -13.35 4.86 23.70
C THR A 356 -13.61 4.40 22.28
N VAL A 357 -13.75 3.08 22.12
CA VAL A 357 -13.80 2.42 20.81
C VAL A 357 -15.04 1.57 20.74
N ALA A 358 -15.83 1.76 19.69
CA ALA A 358 -16.96 0.92 19.36
C ALA A 358 -16.62 0.08 18.14
N ARG A 359 -16.73 -1.25 18.27
CA ARG A 359 -16.61 -2.22 17.19
C ARG A 359 -17.99 -2.68 16.76
N LEU A 360 -18.21 -2.68 15.45
CA LEU A 360 -19.48 -3.00 14.80
C LEU A 360 -19.24 -4.19 13.88
N ARG A 361 -19.84 -5.34 14.21
CA ARG A 361 -19.56 -6.64 13.58
C ARG A 361 -20.80 -7.34 13.05
N VAL A 362 -20.67 -7.95 11.87
CA VAL A 362 -21.64 -8.91 11.29
C VAL A 362 -20.86 -10.15 10.87
N GLY A 363 -21.36 -11.35 11.18
CA GLY A 363 -20.62 -12.59 10.94
C GLY A 363 -19.68 -12.98 12.06
N GLU A 364 -18.61 -13.67 11.67
CA GLU A 364 -17.52 -14.07 12.57
C GLU A 364 -16.53 -12.91 12.80
N GLY A 365 -16.58 -11.85 11.98
CA GLY A 365 -15.76 -10.65 12.14
C GLY A 365 -14.35 -10.82 11.58
N HIS A 366 -14.16 -11.68 10.57
CA HIS A 366 -12.88 -11.91 9.92
C HIS A 366 -12.80 -11.13 8.60
N SER A 367 -12.31 -9.89 8.65
CA SER A 367 -12.28 -8.99 7.48
C SER A 367 -11.10 -9.18 6.51
N VAL A 368 -10.22 -10.18 6.71
CA VAL A 368 -8.99 -10.30 5.91
C VAL A 368 -9.27 -10.65 4.43
N CYS A 369 -10.40 -11.32 4.11
CA CYS A 369 -10.70 -11.77 2.74
C CYS A 369 -12.13 -11.46 2.24
N GLY A 370 -12.82 -10.50 2.86
CA GLY A 370 -14.00 -9.84 2.27
C GLY A 370 -15.28 -10.69 2.19
N ILE A 371 -15.97 -10.89 3.32
CA ILE A 371 -17.43 -11.14 3.40
C ILE A 371 -18.01 -10.50 4.68
N ASP A 372 -17.21 -10.45 5.76
CA ASP A 372 -17.63 -9.93 7.06
C ASP A 372 -17.55 -8.40 7.15
N TYR A 373 -18.51 -7.80 7.86
CA TYR A 373 -18.45 -6.39 8.26
C TYR A 373 -17.78 -6.33 9.63
N ASP A 374 -16.58 -5.76 9.69
CA ASP A 374 -15.87 -5.44 10.92
C ASP A 374 -15.36 -4.00 10.79
N GLN A 375 -16.05 -3.08 11.45
CA GLN A 375 -15.77 -1.64 11.39
C GLN A 375 -15.68 -1.07 12.80
N GLN A 376 -15.05 0.09 12.93
CA GLN A 376 -14.83 0.71 14.22
C GLN A 376 -15.03 2.23 14.17
N ALA A 377 -15.54 2.76 15.28
CA ALA A 377 -15.57 4.18 15.55
C ALA A 377 -14.79 4.44 16.85
N THR A 378 -13.88 5.40 16.81
CA THR A 378 -13.08 5.77 17.97
C THR A 378 -13.31 7.21 18.34
N ARG A 379 -13.34 7.46 19.64
CA ARG A 379 -13.29 8.79 20.25
C ARG A 379 -12.11 8.83 21.20
N ALA A 380 -11.22 9.78 20.99
CA ALA A 380 -10.08 10.03 21.85
C ALA A 380 -10.15 11.43 22.45
N VAL A 381 -9.86 11.54 23.75
CA VAL A 381 -9.87 12.81 24.49
C VAL A 381 -8.62 13.00 25.32
N VAL A 382 -8.12 14.23 25.35
CA VAL A 382 -7.04 14.65 26.24
C VAL A 382 -7.63 15.55 27.34
N ARG A 383 -7.32 15.20 28.58
CA ARG A 383 -7.74 15.93 29.79
C ARG A 383 -6.51 16.35 30.58
N ALA A 384 -6.50 17.63 30.96
CA ALA A 384 -5.47 18.21 31.81
C ALA A 384 -6.11 19.17 32.83
N PRO A 385 -5.56 19.30 34.04
CA PRO A 385 -6.09 20.20 35.07
C PRO A 385 -6.17 21.64 34.60
N GLY A 386 -7.32 22.28 34.79
CA GLY A 386 -7.54 23.68 34.40
C GLY A 386 -7.63 23.93 32.90
N GLU A 387 -7.50 22.89 32.07
CA GLU A 387 -7.65 22.98 30.62
C GLU A 387 -9.04 22.48 30.19
N ARG A 388 -9.53 22.96 29.05
CA ARG A 388 -10.71 22.37 28.41
C ARG A 388 -10.32 21.03 27.79
N GLU A 389 -11.23 20.06 27.87
CA GLU A 389 -11.09 18.80 27.16
C GLU A 389 -10.81 19.05 25.67
N ARG A 390 -9.81 18.35 25.14
CA ARG A 390 -9.48 18.35 23.71
C ARG A 390 -9.91 17.02 23.11
N VAL A 391 -10.67 17.07 22.03
CA VAL A 391 -11.05 15.88 21.27
C VAL A 391 -10.06 15.72 20.11
N LEU A 392 -9.43 14.55 20.02
CA LEU A 392 -8.51 14.30 18.92
C LEU A 392 -9.32 13.93 17.66
N PRO A 393 -8.95 14.46 16.47
CA PRO A 393 -9.74 14.36 15.25
C PRO A 393 -9.59 13.02 14.51
N GLN A 394 -8.78 12.08 15.01
CA GLN A 394 -8.54 10.80 14.35
C GLN A 394 -9.79 9.89 14.50
N SER A 395 -10.74 10.08 13.58
CA SER A 395 -12.02 9.36 13.53
C SER A 395 -11.90 7.89 13.12
N GLU A 396 -10.71 7.46 12.68
CA GLU A 396 -10.45 6.14 12.10
C GLU A 396 -9.37 5.34 12.85
N LEU A 397 -9.03 5.70 14.09
CA LEU A 397 -8.13 4.87 14.89
C LEU A 397 -8.78 3.50 15.14
N ALA A 398 -8.08 2.40 14.84
CA ALA A 398 -8.36 1.19 15.58
C ALA A 398 -7.86 1.36 17.01
N GLY A 399 -8.70 1.09 18.00
CA GLY A 399 -8.25 1.11 19.40
C GLY A 399 -7.00 0.27 19.64
N GLU A 400 -6.88 -0.85 18.94
CA GLU A 400 -5.73 -1.75 19.00
C GLU A 400 -4.48 -1.20 18.32
N ASP A 401 -4.61 -0.20 17.46
CA ASP A 401 -3.49 0.41 16.76
C ASP A 401 -2.75 1.39 17.67
N VAL A 402 -3.36 1.95 18.73
CA VAL A 402 -2.68 2.87 19.65
C VAL A 402 -1.75 2.09 20.57
N VAL A 403 -0.46 2.07 20.22
CA VAL A 403 0.56 1.34 21.00
C VAL A 403 1.22 2.22 22.05
N GLY A 404 1.25 3.55 21.88
CA GLY A 404 1.81 4.48 22.86
C GLY A 404 1.29 5.91 22.73
N VAL A 405 1.40 6.68 23.81
CA VAL A 405 1.10 8.11 23.87
C VAL A 405 2.28 8.82 24.50
N LEU A 406 2.78 9.85 23.83
CA LEU A 406 3.91 10.64 24.28
C LEU A 406 3.70 12.13 23.97
N ASP A 407 4.46 13.00 24.60
CA ASP A 407 4.66 14.39 24.23
C ASP A 407 6.10 14.48 23.70
N LEU A 408 6.23 14.48 22.39
CA LEU A 408 7.48 14.37 21.64
C LEU A 408 8.42 15.54 21.92
N GLU A 409 7.85 16.73 22.03
CA GLU A 409 8.58 18.00 22.12
C GLU A 409 8.63 18.53 23.58
N GLY A 410 7.83 17.94 24.46
CA GLY A 410 7.60 18.38 25.83
C GLY A 410 6.94 19.75 25.88
N ASP A 411 6.01 20.04 24.95
CA ASP A 411 5.25 21.29 24.84
C ASP A 411 3.82 21.19 25.40
N GLY A 412 3.45 19.98 25.84
CA GLY A 412 2.16 19.65 26.42
C GLY A 412 1.09 19.23 25.43
N ARG A 413 1.42 19.06 24.15
CA ARG A 413 0.62 18.35 23.16
C ARG A 413 1.05 16.89 23.11
N VAL A 414 0.11 16.00 22.81
CA VAL A 414 0.38 14.56 22.71
C VAL A 414 0.48 14.10 21.27
N GLU A 415 1.44 13.23 21.01
CA GLU A 415 1.56 12.41 19.83
C GLU A 415 1.12 10.97 20.15
N LEU A 416 0.46 10.37 19.17
CA LEU A 416 0.04 8.98 19.20
C LEU A 416 1.04 8.16 18.40
N LEU A 417 1.62 7.15 19.03
CA LEU A 417 2.34 6.10 18.35
C LEU A 417 1.34 5.01 17.96
N LEU A 418 1.11 4.87 16.66
CA LEU A 418 0.15 3.96 16.06
C LEU A 418 0.87 2.79 15.39
N ARG A 419 0.27 1.60 15.43
CA ARG A 419 0.67 0.42 14.68
C ARG A 419 -0.53 -0.12 13.93
N GLU A 420 -0.60 0.14 12.64
CA GLU A 420 -1.67 -0.35 11.79
C GLU A 420 -1.55 -1.86 11.61
N THR A 421 -2.66 -2.55 11.87
CA THR A 421 -2.78 -3.99 11.64
C THR A 421 -2.85 -4.34 10.16
N TRP A 422 -3.21 -3.39 9.29
CA TRP A 422 -3.23 -3.56 7.84
C TRP A 422 -3.01 -2.22 7.09
N PRO A 423 -2.07 -2.13 6.12
CA PRO A 423 -1.11 -3.17 5.72
C PRO A 423 -0.15 -3.50 6.87
N ALA A 424 0.18 -4.78 7.00
CA ALA A 424 0.67 -5.39 8.25
C ALA A 424 1.86 -4.64 8.87
N GLY A 425 1.66 -4.08 10.06
CA GLY A 425 2.73 -3.64 10.96
C GLY A 425 3.28 -2.24 10.73
N THR A 426 2.63 -1.42 9.89
CA THR A 426 3.05 -0.05 9.63
C THR A 426 2.98 0.79 10.90
N LEU A 427 4.07 1.47 11.25
CA LEU A 427 4.13 2.35 12.41
C LEU A 427 3.99 3.81 11.99
N ARG A 428 3.24 4.58 12.77
CA ARG A 428 3.00 6.01 12.51
C ARG A 428 3.10 6.79 13.81
N LEU A 429 3.67 7.98 13.75
CA LEU A 429 3.69 8.94 14.84
C LEU A 429 2.86 10.14 14.40
N VAL A 430 1.75 10.38 15.10
CA VAL A 430 0.72 11.33 14.68
C VAL A 430 0.45 12.35 15.77
N ARG A 431 0.41 13.63 15.44
CA ARG A 431 0.09 14.74 16.35
C ARG A 431 -1.37 14.74 16.77
N GLU A 432 -1.68 15.50 17.83
CA GLU A 432 -3.06 15.72 18.29
C GLU A 432 -4.01 16.18 17.19
N ASP A 433 -3.53 16.88 16.15
CA ASP A 433 -4.35 17.39 15.04
C ASP A 433 -4.53 16.40 13.88
N GLY A 434 -3.95 15.21 13.98
CA GLY A 434 -3.98 14.19 12.93
C GLY A 434 -2.82 14.27 11.94
N THR A 435 -1.94 15.26 12.05
CA THR A 435 -0.76 15.38 11.19
C THR A 435 0.26 14.30 11.55
N GLU A 436 0.66 13.49 10.57
CA GLU A 436 1.73 12.52 10.75
C GLU A 436 3.10 13.20 10.69
N VAL A 437 3.93 12.96 11.72
CA VAL A 437 5.28 13.54 11.83
C VAL A 437 6.38 12.57 11.44
N ALA A 438 6.09 11.27 11.54
CA ALA A 438 6.93 10.20 11.08
C ALA A 438 6.05 9.00 10.73
N GLY A 439 6.43 8.26 9.69
CA GLY A 439 5.75 7.05 9.23
C GLY A 439 6.76 6.00 8.77
N ASP A 440 6.47 4.74 8.99
CA ASP A 440 7.14 3.64 8.30
C ASP A 440 6.64 3.59 6.86
N VAL A 441 7.12 4.53 6.05
CA VAL A 441 6.69 4.75 4.65
C VAL A 441 7.20 3.68 3.68
N VAL A 442 7.94 2.69 4.18
CA VAL A 442 8.57 1.65 3.37
C VAL A 442 7.52 0.62 3.00
N GLU A 443 7.08 0.71 1.75
CA GLU A 443 6.15 -0.24 1.14
C GLU A 443 6.63 -1.68 1.32
N ASN A 444 5.72 -2.55 1.75
CA ASN A 444 5.94 -3.99 1.73
C ASN A 444 5.22 -4.59 0.53
N CYS A 445 5.98 -5.15 -0.40
CA CYS A 445 5.42 -5.86 -1.53
C CYS A 445 5.03 -7.29 -1.15
N ASP A 446 3.99 -7.41 -0.33
CA ASP A 446 3.28 -8.67 -0.16
C ASP A 446 2.26 -8.80 -1.30
N CYS A 447 2.63 -9.57 -2.33
CA CYS A 447 1.69 -10.06 -3.33
C CYS A 447 0.76 -11.12 -2.69
N GLY A 448 -0.07 -10.72 -1.73
CA GLY A 448 -0.84 -11.64 -0.89
C GLY A 448 -2.23 -11.13 -0.56
N CYS A 449 -3.16 -11.29 -1.51
CA CYS A 449 -4.51 -11.83 -1.33
C CYS A 449 -4.89 -12.59 -2.60
#